data_AF-A0A9E8IGT0-F1
#
_entry.id   AF-A0A9E8IGT0-F1
#
_cell.length_a   1.000
_cell.length_b   1.000
_cell.length_c   1.000
_cell.angle_alpha   90.00
_cell.angle_beta   90.00
_cell.angle_gamma   90.00
#
_symmetry.space_group_name_H-M   'P 1'
#
loop_
_entity.id
_entity.type
_entity.pdbx_description
1 polymer ?
#
loop_
_entity_poly.entity_id
_entity_poly.type
_entity_poly.pdbx_seq_one_letter_code
_entity_poly.pdbx_strand_id
1 'polypeptide(L)'
;MTMSFPSRLCTLAALVSLSAFPLASHADSDDAELCAQEAYKMGLRYQQQSAEAAALQRQGFALATYRLEDQIEAHSSSDGLAIITDLDETVLDNSALLVRDMQACHDYTTWDTWKHWEREGEPRLMPGAKDFLDYADEQGVAIFYVSDRYQENEADTIATLEALELPQVSEQSVMLLGPAKAERRAEVVDNYTLVMQLGDSLHDFAGDFAGADLDQQHALVEENAERFGNDWIVFPNATYGAWSEAELDAWEAPHEVE
;
A
#
# COMPACT_ATOMS: atom_id res chain seq x y z
N MET A 1 -75.89 -50.48 -60.49
CA MET A 1 -74.83 -50.15 -61.48
C MET A 1 -74.13 -48.92 -60.93
N THR A 2 -72.92 -48.94 -60.42
CA THR A 2 -71.71 -49.70 -60.78
C THR A 2 -70.96 -50.12 -59.50
N MET A 3 -70.43 -51.34 -59.50
CA MET A 3 -69.48 -51.86 -58.52
C MET A 3 -68.05 -51.46 -58.92
N SER A 4 -67.19 -51.12 -57.96
CA SER A 4 -65.76 -51.43 -58.01
C SER A 4 -65.12 -51.28 -56.62
N PHE A 5 -64.60 -52.40 -56.10
CA PHE A 5 -63.55 -52.53 -55.07
C PHE A 5 -62.25 -52.92 -55.81
N PRO A 6 -61.06 -53.04 -55.18
CA PRO A 6 -60.56 -52.59 -53.87
C PRO A 6 -59.17 -51.88 -54.00
N SER A 7 -58.60 -51.37 -52.91
CA SER A 7 -57.15 -51.56 -52.64
C SER A 7 -56.77 -51.10 -51.23
N ARG A 8 -56.01 -51.97 -50.56
CA ARG A 8 -55.43 -51.80 -49.24
C ARG A 8 -54.25 -50.83 -49.30
N LEU A 9 -54.16 -49.89 -48.38
CA LEU A 9 -52.86 -49.41 -47.91
C LEU A 9 -52.89 -49.28 -46.38
N CYS A 10 -52.22 -50.23 -45.72
CA CYS A 10 -51.73 -50.10 -44.36
C CYS A 10 -50.76 -48.92 -44.31
N THR A 11 -51.12 -47.86 -43.61
CA THR A 11 -50.17 -46.81 -43.25
C THR A 11 -49.58 -47.16 -41.88
N LEU A 12 -48.31 -47.54 -41.86
CA LEU A 12 -47.50 -47.68 -40.66
C LEU A 12 -47.47 -46.32 -39.95
N ALA A 13 -47.96 -46.26 -38.71
CA ALA A 13 -47.69 -45.15 -37.81
C ALA A 13 -46.25 -45.27 -37.30
N ALA A 14 -45.34 -44.47 -37.85
CA ALA A 14 -43.99 -44.32 -37.30
C ALA A 14 -44.07 -43.47 -36.03
N LEU A 15 -43.92 -44.11 -34.87
CA LEU A 15 -43.64 -43.45 -33.60
C LEU A 15 -42.26 -42.79 -33.71
N VAL A 16 -42.25 -41.46 -33.91
CA VAL A 16 -41.04 -40.65 -33.70
C VAL A 16 -40.89 -40.51 -32.19
N SER A 17 -40.03 -41.34 -31.60
CA SER A 17 -39.53 -41.16 -30.24
C SER A 17 -38.74 -39.86 -30.19
N LEU A 18 -39.36 -38.81 -29.66
CA LEU A 18 -38.71 -37.56 -29.31
C LEU A 18 -37.76 -37.86 -28.14
N SER A 19 -36.54 -38.26 -28.46
CA SER A 19 -35.45 -38.35 -27.49
C SER A 19 -35.14 -36.92 -27.06
N ALA A 20 -35.75 -36.49 -25.97
CA ALA A 20 -35.37 -35.27 -25.27
C ALA A 20 -33.92 -35.46 -24.80
N PHE A 21 -32.97 -35.02 -25.61
CA PHE A 21 -31.62 -34.76 -25.12
C PHE A 21 -31.77 -33.71 -24.03
N PRO A 22 -31.31 -33.98 -22.80
CA PRO A 22 -31.15 -32.88 -21.86
C PRO A 22 -30.15 -31.94 -22.53
N LEU A 23 -30.58 -30.71 -22.82
CA LEU A 23 -29.66 -29.59 -22.88
C LEU A 23 -28.97 -29.60 -21.52
N ALA A 24 -27.78 -30.19 -21.48
CA ALA A 24 -26.81 -29.83 -20.47
C ALA A 24 -26.62 -28.33 -20.67
N SER A 25 -27.32 -27.56 -19.83
CA SER A 25 -26.86 -26.22 -19.49
C SER A 25 -25.41 -26.42 -19.11
N HIS A 26 -24.51 -26.02 -19.99
CA HIS A 26 -23.21 -25.60 -19.54
C HIS A 26 -23.57 -24.43 -18.63
N ALA A 27 -23.66 -24.73 -17.33
CA ALA A 27 -23.25 -23.72 -16.37
C ALA A 27 -21.84 -23.41 -16.83
N ASP A 28 -21.68 -22.28 -17.52
CA ASP A 28 -20.41 -21.58 -17.47
C ASP A 28 -20.16 -21.45 -15.97
N SER A 29 -19.36 -22.37 -15.43
CA SER A 29 -18.58 -22.05 -14.27
C SER A 29 -17.77 -20.86 -14.75
N ASP A 30 -18.20 -19.66 -14.39
CA ASP A 30 -17.32 -18.53 -14.16
C ASP A 30 -16.33 -18.96 -13.07
N ASP A 31 -15.48 -19.96 -13.39
CA ASP A 31 -14.15 -20.07 -12.85
C ASP A 31 -13.41 -18.95 -13.54
N ALA A 32 -13.72 -17.71 -13.16
CA ALA A 32 -12.75 -16.64 -13.26
C ALA A 32 -11.55 -17.18 -12.48
N GLU A 33 -10.57 -17.69 -13.22
CA GLU A 33 -9.31 -18.14 -12.67
C GLU A 33 -8.78 -16.97 -11.85
N LEU A 34 -8.97 -17.03 -10.53
CA LEU A 34 -8.54 -15.99 -9.61
C LEU A 34 -7.03 -15.91 -9.80
N CYS A 35 -6.56 -14.81 -10.39
CA CYS A 35 -5.13 -14.63 -10.58
C CYS A 35 -4.43 -14.58 -9.22
N ALA A 36 -3.13 -14.91 -9.22
CA ALA A 36 -2.33 -15.00 -7.99
C ALA A 36 -2.44 -13.72 -7.12
N GLN A 37 -2.63 -12.56 -7.77
CA GLN A 37 -2.76 -11.25 -7.16
C GLN A 37 -4.00 -11.12 -6.24
N GLU A 38 -5.03 -11.96 -6.39
CA GLU A 38 -6.16 -11.98 -5.43
C GLU A 38 -5.70 -12.33 -3.99
N ALA A 39 -4.51 -12.93 -3.82
CA ALA A 39 -3.89 -13.13 -2.51
C ALA A 39 -3.65 -11.81 -1.75
N TYR A 40 -3.42 -10.69 -2.45
CA TYR A 40 -3.21 -9.37 -1.86
C TYR A 40 -4.49 -8.75 -1.28
N LYS A 41 -5.67 -9.26 -1.66
CA LYS A 41 -6.96 -8.62 -1.40
C LYS A 41 -7.27 -8.42 0.07
N MET A 42 -6.84 -9.33 0.95
CA MET A 42 -7.07 -9.16 2.39
C MET A 42 -6.18 -8.06 2.98
N GLY A 43 -4.91 -7.98 2.60
CA GLY A 43 -4.02 -6.88 2.97
C GLY A 43 -4.54 -5.53 2.45
N LEU A 44 -4.98 -5.47 1.19
CA LEU A 44 -5.57 -4.28 0.60
C LEU A 44 -6.89 -3.85 1.28
N ARG A 45 -7.74 -4.81 1.67
CA ARG A 45 -8.94 -4.50 2.47
C ARG A 45 -8.57 -3.91 3.82
N TYR A 46 -7.56 -4.47 4.49
CA TYR A 46 -7.09 -3.93 5.76
C TYR A 46 -6.55 -2.51 5.58
N GLN A 47 -5.66 -2.28 4.62
CA GLN A 47 -5.05 -0.97 4.37
C GLN A 47 -6.10 0.08 3.97
N GLN A 48 -7.01 -0.26 3.05
CA GLN A 48 -7.90 0.71 2.42
C GLN A 48 -9.24 0.91 3.13
N GLN A 49 -9.77 -0.13 3.78
CA GLN A 49 -11.16 -0.14 4.28
C GLN A 49 -11.28 -0.34 5.79
N SER A 50 -10.24 -0.82 6.49
CA SER A 50 -10.35 -1.04 7.92
C SER A 50 -10.33 0.29 8.68
N ALA A 51 -11.21 0.40 9.68
CA ALA A 51 -11.18 1.54 10.60
C ALA A 51 -9.97 1.44 11.53
N GLU A 52 -9.45 0.24 11.73
CA GLU A 52 -8.28 -0.09 12.53
C GLU A 52 -7.00 0.52 11.94
N ALA A 53 -6.75 0.36 10.62
CA ALA A 53 -5.62 1.00 9.95
C ALA A 53 -5.69 2.54 10.06
N ALA A 54 -6.88 3.11 9.82
CA ALA A 54 -7.11 4.55 9.99
C ALA A 54 -6.89 5.02 11.43
N ALA A 55 -7.27 4.22 12.43
CA ALA A 55 -7.03 4.51 13.84
C ALA A 55 -5.54 4.44 14.19
N LEU A 56 -4.80 3.45 13.68
CA LEU A 56 -3.36 3.32 13.86
C LEU A 56 -2.60 4.49 13.21
N GLN A 57 -3.00 4.92 12.02
CA GLN A 57 -2.42 6.09 11.34
C GLN A 57 -2.63 7.36 12.17
N ARG A 58 -3.86 7.61 12.63
CA ARG A 58 -4.14 8.74 13.54
C ARG A 58 -3.37 8.66 14.85
N GLN A 59 -3.24 7.45 15.42
CA GLN A 59 -2.47 7.23 16.64
C GLN A 59 -0.99 7.55 16.43
N GLY A 60 -0.42 7.13 15.30
CA GLY A 60 0.96 7.44 14.90
C GLY A 60 1.21 8.94 14.82
N PHE A 61 0.37 9.67 14.07
CA PHE A 61 0.52 11.13 13.95
C PHE A 61 0.23 11.88 15.26
N ALA A 62 -0.74 11.45 16.07
CA ALA A 62 -0.97 12.05 17.38
C ALA A 62 0.24 11.85 18.31
N LEU A 63 0.84 10.65 18.30
CA LEU A 63 2.08 10.38 19.04
C LEU A 63 3.23 11.22 18.50
N ALA A 64 3.36 11.36 17.18
CA ALA A 64 4.35 12.22 16.54
C ALA A 64 4.20 13.68 17.00
N THR A 65 2.99 14.23 17.06
CA THR A 65 2.75 15.58 17.60
C THR A 65 3.26 15.70 19.04
N TYR A 66 2.86 14.80 19.94
CA TYR A 66 3.31 14.83 21.34
C TYR A 66 4.83 14.73 21.47
N ARG A 67 5.48 13.88 20.64
CA ARG A 67 6.93 13.73 20.66
C ARG A 67 7.65 14.93 20.08
N LEU A 68 7.08 15.59 19.08
CA LEU A 68 7.65 16.82 18.53
C LEU A 68 7.56 17.97 19.54
N GLU A 69 6.44 18.07 20.27
CA GLU A 69 6.30 18.99 21.41
C GLU A 69 7.41 18.80 22.45
N ASP A 70 7.62 17.54 22.90
CA ASP A 70 8.69 17.18 23.85
C ASP A 70 10.07 17.60 23.31
N GLN A 71 10.34 17.37 22.02
CA GLN A 71 11.62 17.70 21.39
C GLN A 71 11.85 19.20 21.28
N ILE A 72 10.83 19.98 20.93
CA ILE A 72 10.91 21.45 20.87
C ILE A 72 11.18 22.01 22.27
N GLU A 73 10.48 21.52 23.30
CA GLU A 73 10.72 21.93 24.69
C GLU A 73 12.15 21.59 25.13
N ALA A 74 12.63 20.38 24.86
CA ALA A 74 13.97 19.93 25.23
C ALA A 74 15.09 20.75 24.57
N HIS A 75 14.88 21.25 23.34
CA HIS A 75 15.84 22.10 22.61
C HIS A 75 15.69 23.59 22.90
N SER A 76 14.66 24.00 23.68
CA SER A 76 14.34 25.40 24.03
C SER A 76 13.94 26.31 22.84
N SER A 77 14.05 25.83 21.60
CA SER A 77 13.61 26.46 20.36
C SER A 77 13.46 25.38 19.27
N SER A 78 12.60 25.63 18.28
CA SER A 78 12.48 24.83 17.05
C SER A 78 13.50 25.24 15.98
N ASP A 79 14.25 26.33 16.18
CA ASP A 79 15.23 26.83 15.23
C ASP A 79 16.28 25.76 14.87
N GLY A 80 16.31 25.36 13.59
CA GLY A 80 17.26 24.37 13.09
C GLY A 80 16.89 22.92 13.42
N LEU A 81 15.71 22.66 14.01
CA LEU A 81 15.16 21.30 14.10
C LEU A 81 14.57 20.88 12.75
N ALA A 82 14.65 19.58 12.46
CA ALA A 82 14.02 19.00 11.29
C ALA A 82 13.32 17.68 11.60
N ILE A 83 12.28 17.38 10.82
CA ILE A 83 11.69 16.05 10.69
C ILE A 83 11.89 15.53 9.27
N ILE A 84 11.96 14.21 9.15
CA ILE A 84 11.93 13.51 7.87
C ILE A 84 10.70 12.62 7.83
N THR A 85 9.97 12.66 6.72
CA THR A 85 8.87 11.72 6.46
C THR A 85 9.10 11.03 5.13
N ASP A 86 8.84 9.73 5.08
CA ASP A 86 8.53 9.08 3.81
C ASP A 86 7.19 9.59 3.24
N LEU A 87 6.92 9.34 1.96
CA LEU A 87 5.68 9.68 1.29
C LEU A 87 4.71 8.50 1.17
N ASP A 88 5.10 7.42 0.51
CA ASP A 88 4.17 6.40 0.04
C ASP A 88 3.81 5.43 1.19
N GLU A 89 2.52 5.26 1.44
CA GLU A 89 1.99 4.52 2.59
C GLU A 89 2.32 5.12 3.98
N THR A 90 2.95 6.31 4.01
CA THR A 90 3.21 7.13 5.20
C THR A 90 2.35 8.40 5.23
N VAL A 91 2.50 9.27 4.22
CA VAL A 91 1.73 10.51 4.05
C VAL A 91 0.69 10.35 2.95
N LEU A 92 1.02 9.63 1.88
CA LEU A 92 0.20 9.37 0.71
C LEU A 92 -0.36 7.95 0.78
N ASP A 93 -1.66 7.82 0.55
CA ASP A 93 -2.36 6.55 0.33
C ASP A 93 -2.41 6.26 -1.17
N ASN A 94 -1.64 5.26 -1.59
CA ASN A 94 -1.56 4.79 -2.97
C ASN A 94 -2.40 3.52 -3.19
N SER A 95 -3.20 3.09 -2.22
CA SER A 95 -3.97 1.83 -2.31
C SER A 95 -4.88 1.75 -3.55
N ALA A 96 -5.27 2.89 -4.14
CA ALA A 96 -6.00 2.92 -5.41
C ALA A 96 -5.20 2.31 -6.57
N LEU A 97 -3.89 2.60 -6.67
CA LEU A 97 -2.99 1.96 -7.62
C LEU A 97 -2.93 0.46 -7.38
N LEU A 98 -2.69 0.07 -6.13
CA LEU A 98 -2.50 -1.33 -5.75
C LEU A 98 -3.77 -2.16 -6.06
N VAL A 99 -4.95 -1.62 -5.77
CA VAL A 99 -6.24 -2.25 -6.09
C VAL A 99 -6.46 -2.33 -7.60
N ARG A 100 -6.12 -1.28 -8.38
CA ARG A 100 -6.24 -1.29 -9.84
C ARG A 100 -5.39 -2.42 -10.43
N ASP A 101 -4.14 -2.53 -10.00
CA ASP A 101 -3.19 -3.52 -10.53
C ASP A 101 -3.61 -4.94 -10.13
N MET A 102 -4.03 -5.14 -8.87
CA MET A 102 -4.63 -6.40 -8.43
C MET A 102 -5.84 -6.80 -9.29
N GLN A 103 -6.77 -5.86 -9.56
CA GLN A 103 -7.94 -6.12 -10.41
C GLN A 103 -7.57 -6.42 -11.87
N ALA A 104 -6.45 -5.88 -12.35
CA ALA A 104 -5.88 -6.16 -13.66
C ALA A 104 -5.02 -7.44 -13.68
N CYS A 105 -4.94 -8.19 -12.57
CA CYS A 105 -4.07 -9.34 -12.41
C CYS A 105 -2.60 -9.03 -12.66
N HIS A 106 -2.20 -7.81 -12.29
CA HIS A 106 -0.84 -7.30 -12.40
C HIS A 106 -0.22 -7.18 -11.01
N ASP A 107 1.01 -7.65 -10.88
CA ASP A 107 1.75 -7.58 -9.62
C ASP A 107 2.34 -6.17 -9.42
N TYR A 108 1.69 -5.37 -8.57
CA TYR A 108 2.13 -4.00 -8.26
C TYR A 108 3.51 -3.94 -7.61
N THR A 109 4.04 -5.06 -7.10
CA THR A 109 5.39 -5.14 -6.52
C THR A 109 6.50 -5.23 -7.58
N THR A 110 6.13 -5.28 -8.86
CA THR A 110 7.09 -5.16 -9.98
C THR A 110 7.47 -3.71 -10.29
N TRP A 111 6.77 -2.74 -9.68
CA TRP A 111 7.04 -1.30 -9.72
C TRP A 111 6.92 -0.62 -11.11
N ASP A 112 6.54 -1.36 -12.16
CA ASP A 112 6.50 -0.87 -13.55
C ASP A 112 5.31 0.05 -13.86
N THR A 113 4.28 0.05 -13.02
CA THR A 113 3.10 0.92 -13.12
C THR A 113 3.19 2.21 -12.31
N TRP A 114 4.12 2.28 -11.36
CA TRP A 114 4.25 3.40 -10.42
C TRP A 114 4.65 4.70 -11.10
N LYS A 115 5.53 4.63 -12.11
CA LYS A 115 5.90 5.81 -12.90
C LYS A 115 4.70 6.51 -13.53
N HIS A 116 3.71 5.73 -13.99
CA HIS A 116 2.48 6.29 -14.52
C HIS A 116 1.60 6.85 -13.40
N TRP A 117 1.50 6.16 -12.27
CA TRP A 117 0.73 6.61 -11.12
C TRP A 117 1.26 7.92 -10.53
N GLU A 118 2.58 8.09 -10.41
CA GLU A 118 3.18 9.33 -9.91
C GLU A 118 2.88 10.55 -10.79
N ARG A 119 2.65 10.34 -12.10
CA ARG A 119 2.34 11.43 -13.04
C ARG A 119 0.85 11.76 -13.15
N GLU A 120 0.00 10.73 -13.12
CA GLU A 120 -1.42 10.86 -13.46
C GLU A 120 -2.37 10.44 -12.34
N GLY A 121 -1.82 9.84 -11.27
CA GLY A 121 -2.58 9.37 -10.13
C GLY A 121 -2.99 10.49 -9.20
N GLU A 122 -4.04 10.22 -8.43
CA GLU A 122 -4.56 11.13 -7.41
C GLU A 122 -4.52 10.39 -6.06
N PRO A 123 -3.33 10.31 -5.41
CA PRO A 123 -3.25 9.71 -4.08
C PRO A 123 -4.03 10.56 -3.07
N ARG A 124 -4.46 9.92 -1.99
CA ARG A 124 -5.13 10.60 -0.87
C ARG A 124 -4.13 10.83 0.26
N LEU A 125 -4.47 11.69 1.20
CA LEU A 125 -3.69 11.84 2.43
C LEU A 125 -4.02 10.74 3.43
N MET A 126 -3.00 10.21 4.08
CA MET A 126 -3.15 9.37 5.25
C MET A 126 -3.83 10.14 6.39
N PRO A 127 -4.80 9.54 7.10
CA PRO A 127 -5.49 10.15 8.24
C PRO A 127 -4.53 10.71 9.30
N GLY A 128 -4.52 12.03 9.46
CA GLY A 128 -3.70 12.74 10.45
C GLY A 128 -2.38 13.30 9.92
N ALA A 129 -1.95 12.91 8.71
CA ALA A 129 -0.68 13.34 8.14
C ALA A 129 -0.60 14.87 7.97
N LYS A 130 -1.61 15.46 7.31
CA LYS A 130 -1.67 16.91 7.11
C LYS A 130 -1.71 17.69 8.41
N ASP A 131 -2.54 17.29 9.37
CA ASP A 131 -2.64 17.97 10.67
C ASP A 131 -1.28 18.00 11.40
N PHE A 132 -0.52 16.90 11.35
CA PHE A 132 0.81 16.82 11.94
C PHE A 132 1.85 17.68 11.18
N LEU A 133 1.86 17.62 9.86
CA LEU A 133 2.81 18.38 9.04
C LEU A 133 2.53 19.89 9.12
N ASP A 134 1.27 20.30 9.09
CA ASP A 134 0.87 21.70 9.30
C ASP A 134 1.32 22.17 10.70
N TYR A 135 1.14 21.35 11.74
CA TYR A 135 1.62 21.66 13.07
C TYR A 135 3.14 21.85 13.11
N ALA A 136 3.91 20.94 12.50
CA ALA A 136 5.37 21.05 12.44
C ALA A 136 5.82 22.35 11.73
N ASP A 137 5.14 22.72 10.64
CA ASP A 137 5.37 23.97 9.90
C ASP A 137 5.04 25.21 10.74
N GLU A 138 3.89 25.20 11.44
CA GLU A 138 3.48 26.27 12.35
C GLU A 138 4.47 26.48 13.51
N GLN A 139 5.13 25.40 13.97
CA GLN A 139 6.20 25.48 14.97
C GLN A 139 7.54 25.92 14.38
N GLY A 140 7.67 26.05 13.06
CA GLY A 140 8.92 26.42 12.39
C GLY A 140 9.94 25.28 12.30
N VAL A 141 9.52 24.03 12.45
CA VAL A 141 10.37 22.85 12.26
C VAL A 141 10.49 22.57 10.76
N ALA A 142 11.71 22.33 10.28
CA ALA A 142 11.93 22.01 8.86
C ALA A 142 11.39 20.62 8.51
N ILE A 143 10.71 20.50 7.37
CA ILE A 143 10.08 19.26 6.92
C ILE A 143 10.77 18.79 5.64
N PHE A 144 11.26 17.55 5.67
CA PHE A 144 11.85 16.89 4.51
C PHE A 144 11.05 15.64 4.14
N TYR A 145 10.65 15.56 2.87
CA TYR A 145 9.96 14.43 2.26
C TYR A 145 10.98 13.54 1.55
N VAL A 146 11.43 12.46 2.20
CA VAL A 146 12.47 11.56 1.68
C VAL A 146 11.80 10.28 1.16
N SER A 147 11.60 10.22 -0.15
CA SER A 147 10.79 9.19 -0.81
C SER A 147 11.56 8.48 -1.92
N ASP A 148 11.20 7.25 -2.21
CA ASP A 148 11.76 6.48 -3.34
C ASP A 148 10.90 6.56 -4.61
N ARG A 149 9.99 7.54 -4.69
CA ARG A 149 9.39 7.97 -5.97
C ARG A 149 10.48 8.36 -6.97
N TYR A 150 10.21 8.20 -8.25
CA TYR A 150 11.22 8.38 -9.28
C TYR A 150 11.61 9.86 -9.46
N GLN A 151 12.92 10.15 -9.45
CA GLN A 151 13.43 11.52 -9.69
C GLN A 151 12.94 12.10 -11.02
N GLU A 152 12.72 11.28 -12.05
CA GLU A 152 12.20 11.77 -13.34
C GLU A 152 10.76 12.31 -13.27
N ASN A 153 10.02 11.96 -12.21
CA ASN A 153 8.67 12.43 -11.91
C ASN A 153 8.66 13.46 -10.77
N GLU A 154 9.79 14.12 -10.48
CA GLU A 154 9.90 15.11 -9.40
C GLU A 154 8.89 16.24 -9.52
N ALA A 155 8.74 16.83 -10.71
CA ALA A 155 7.79 17.91 -10.96
C ALA A 155 6.34 17.47 -10.69
N ASP A 156 5.97 16.24 -11.08
CA ASP A 156 4.63 15.69 -10.87
C ASP A 156 4.39 15.35 -9.39
N THR A 157 5.42 14.86 -8.69
CA THR A 157 5.35 14.60 -7.25
C THR A 157 5.18 15.91 -6.47
N ILE A 158 5.99 16.94 -6.76
CA ILE A 158 5.84 18.27 -6.14
C ILE A 158 4.44 18.82 -6.40
N ALA A 159 3.96 18.79 -7.64
CA ALA A 159 2.62 19.26 -7.98
C ALA A 159 1.51 18.49 -7.22
N THR A 160 1.70 17.18 -7.01
CA THR A 160 0.78 16.37 -6.19
C THR A 160 0.78 16.82 -4.74
N LEU A 161 1.95 17.00 -4.12
CA LEU A 161 2.06 17.43 -2.72
C LEU A 161 1.50 18.86 -2.51
N GLU A 162 1.74 19.76 -3.47
CA GLU A 162 1.17 21.11 -3.48
C GLU A 162 -0.37 21.08 -3.62
N ALA A 163 -0.90 20.23 -4.50
CA ALA A 163 -2.35 20.06 -4.67
C ALA A 163 -3.04 19.49 -3.43
N LEU A 164 -2.31 18.70 -2.63
CA LEU A 164 -2.74 18.21 -1.31
C LEU A 164 -2.50 19.22 -0.18
N GLU A 165 -2.01 20.42 -0.51
CA GLU A 165 -1.75 21.53 0.41
C GLU A 165 -0.78 21.13 1.54
N LEU A 166 0.22 20.30 1.24
CA LEU A 166 1.26 19.95 2.20
C LEU A 166 2.27 21.10 2.37
N PRO A 167 2.76 21.36 3.60
CA PRO A 167 3.63 22.50 3.86
C PRO A 167 5.06 22.27 3.38
N GLN A 168 5.80 23.36 3.21
CA GLN A 168 7.23 23.37 2.88
C GLN A 168 7.61 22.53 1.63
N VAL A 169 6.71 22.27 0.69
CA VAL A 169 7.02 21.51 -0.52
C VAL A 169 7.90 22.34 -1.47
N SER A 170 9.06 21.80 -1.85
CA SER A 170 10.02 22.43 -2.76
C SER A 170 11.03 21.40 -3.29
N GLU A 171 11.80 21.76 -4.32
CA GLU A 171 12.93 20.93 -4.80
C GLU A 171 14.01 20.69 -3.71
N GLN A 172 14.07 21.52 -2.66
CA GLN A 172 15.05 21.35 -1.57
C GLN A 172 14.57 20.40 -0.47
N SER A 173 13.25 20.37 -0.23
CA SER A 173 12.64 19.57 0.84
C SER A 173 12.09 18.24 0.34
N VAL A 174 11.83 18.09 -0.96
CA VAL A 174 11.38 16.85 -1.58
C VAL A 174 12.60 16.12 -2.16
N MET A 175 13.05 15.08 -1.47
CA MET A 175 14.26 14.32 -1.79
C MET A 175 13.91 12.93 -2.33
N LEU A 176 13.75 12.85 -3.66
CA LEU A 176 13.30 11.64 -4.36
C LEU A 176 14.41 10.60 -4.57
N LEU A 177 14.09 9.51 -5.26
CA LEU A 177 15.00 8.40 -5.52
C LEU A 177 16.25 8.86 -6.27
N GLY A 178 17.38 8.85 -5.57
CA GLY A 178 18.72 9.03 -6.11
C GLY A 178 19.69 8.10 -5.39
N PRO A 179 20.53 8.61 -4.47
CA PRO A 179 21.30 7.76 -3.57
C PRO A 179 20.39 7.10 -2.52
N ALA A 180 20.92 6.18 -1.71
CA ALA A 180 20.15 5.52 -0.65
C ALA A 180 19.54 6.55 0.33
N LYS A 181 18.39 6.24 0.94
CA LYS A 181 17.75 7.15 1.93
C LYS A 181 18.71 7.58 3.04
N ALA A 182 19.63 6.71 3.46
CA ALA A 182 20.66 7.04 4.44
C ALA A 182 21.55 8.23 4.04
N GLU A 183 21.91 8.35 2.76
CA GLU A 183 22.70 9.47 2.25
C GLU A 183 21.87 10.76 2.20
N ARG A 184 20.61 10.68 1.72
CA ARG A 184 19.68 11.82 1.73
C ARG A 184 19.40 12.32 3.15
N ARG A 185 19.23 11.42 4.11
CA ARG A 185 19.10 11.78 5.54
C ARG A 185 20.36 12.47 6.08
N ALA A 186 21.54 12.04 5.67
CA ALA A 186 22.78 12.67 6.09
C ALA A 186 22.87 14.13 5.63
N GLU A 187 22.39 14.45 4.42
CA GLU A 187 22.33 15.85 3.92
C GLU A 187 21.45 16.75 4.81
N VAL A 188 20.36 16.20 5.37
CA VAL A 188 19.52 16.90 6.35
C VAL A 188 20.28 17.11 7.66
N VAL A 189 20.91 16.04 8.18
CA VAL A 189 21.65 16.08 9.46
C VAL A 189 22.87 17.01 9.42
N ASP A 190 23.47 17.23 8.24
CA ASP A 190 24.57 18.17 8.06
C ASP A 190 24.17 19.63 8.34
N ASN A 191 22.88 19.97 8.21
CA ASN A 191 22.37 21.33 8.31
C ASN A 191 21.32 21.54 9.41
N TYR A 192 20.71 20.45 9.88
CA TYR A 192 19.61 20.45 10.86
C TYR A 192 19.83 19.42 11.96
N THR A 193 19.24 19.67 13.12
CA THR A 193 19.08 18.64 14.16
C THR A 193 17.85 17.82 13.83
N LEU A 194 18.05 16.61 13.30
CA LEU A 194 16.96 15.67 13.02
C LEU A 194 16.37 15.15 14.34
N VAL A 195 15.11 15.50 14.63
CA VAL A 195 14.42 15.12 15.88
C VAL A 195 13.37 14.03 15.70
N MET A 196 12.95 13.76 14.46
CA MET A 196 11.94 12.75 14.18
C MET A 196 12.03 12.21 12.75
N GLN A 197 11.71 10.93 12.61
CA GLN A 197 11.53 10.24 11.34
C GLN A 197 10.18 9.52 11.32
N LEU A 198 9.48 9.59 10.19
CA LEU A 198 8.17 8.97 9.96
C LEU A 198 8.24 8.08 8.73
N GLY A 199 7.73 6.85 8.83
CA GLY A 199 7.79 5.89 7.72
C GLY A 199 6.95 4.64 7.95
N ASP A 200 6.65 3.91 6.88
CA ASP A 200 6.02 2.59 6.91
C ASP A 200 7.06 1.46 6.80
N SER A 201 8.25 1.78 6.32
CA SER A 201 9.33 0.84 6.02
C SER A 201 10.55 1.06 6.91
N LEU A 202 11.19 -0.02 7.38
CA LEU A 202 12.29 0.11 8.36
C LEU A 202 13.50 0.91 7.86
N HIS A 203 13.78 0.89 6.55
CA HIS A 203 14.88 1.64 5.95
C HIS A 203 14.63 3.17 5.89
N ASP A 204 13.42 3.62 6.20
CA ASP A 204 13.10 5.04 6.40
C ASP A 204 13.84 5.60 7.62
N PHE A 205 14.09 4.75 8.62
CA PHE A 205 14.65 5.16 9.91
C PHE A 205 16.17 5.03 10.02
N ALA A 206 16.75 3.96 9.44
CA ALA A 206 18.18 3.69 9.50
C ALA A 206 18.70 2.95 8.26
N GLY A 207 19.96 3.19 7.90
CA GLY A 207 20.59 2.58 6.74
C GLY A 207 20.85 1.08 6.91
N ASP A 208 21.01 0.63 8.15
CA ASP A 208 21.33 -0.78 8.46
C ASP A 208 20.17 -1.73 8.10
N PHE A 209 18.94 -1.22 7.99
CA PHE A 209 17.80 -1.99 7.48
C PHE A 209 17.82 -2.18 5.96
N ALA A 210 18.57 -1.35 5.22
CA ALA A 210 18.65 -1.45 3.77
C ALA A 210 19.43 -2.71 3.36
N GLY A 211 18.72 -3.68 2.79
CA GLY A 211 19.29 -4.97 2.38
C GLY A 211 19.45 -5.98 3.52
N ALA A 212 18.98 -5.67 4.73
CA ALA A 212 18.89 -6.63 5.82
C ALA A 212 17.84 -7.71 5.50
N ASP A 213 18.16 -8.98 5.75
CA ASP A 213 17.19 -10.07 5.72
C ASP A 213 16.22 -9.99 6.91
N LEU A 214 15.19 -10.85 6.94
CA LEU A 214 14.14 -10.78 7.97
C LEU A 214 14.68 -10.96 9.39
N ASP A 215 15.57 -11.93 9.60
CA ASP A 215 16.18 -12.17 10.91
C ASP A 215 16.99 -10.95 11.38
N GLN A 216 17.76 -10.34 10.46
CA GLN A 216 18.50 -9.11 10.73
C GLN A 216 17.56 -7.94 11.02
N GLN A 217 16.46 -7.78 10.27
CA GLN A 217 15.47 -6.74 10.51
C GLN A 217 14.85 -6.89 11.91
N HIS A 218 14.46 -8.11 12.31
CA HIS A 218 13.95 -8.36 13.66
C HIS A 218 15.00 -8.03 14.74
N ALA A 219 16.26 -8.41 14.55
CA ALA A 219 17.33 -8.09 15.50
C ALA A 219 17.57 -6.57 15.62
N LEU A 220 17.58 -5.85 14.50
CA LEU A 220 17.74 -4.40 14.46
C LEU A 220 16.55 -3.66 15.08
N VAL A 221 15.32 -4.19 14.95
CA VAL A 221 14.14 -3.67 15.64
C VAL A 221 14.31 -3.79 17.15
N GLU A 222 14.75 -4.94 17.66
CA GLU A 222 15.02 -5.13 19.09
C GLU A 222 16.16 -4.24 19.59
N GLU A 223 17.24 -4.09 18.81
CA GLU A 223 18.36 -3.19 19.15
C GLU A 223 17.92 -1.73 19.26
N ASN A 224 16.97 -1.31 18.43
CA ASN A 224 16.46 0.06 18.37
C ASN A 224 15.09 0.23 19.04
N ALA A 225 14.67 -0.72 19.91
CA ALA A 225 13.33 -0.75 20.49
C ALA A 225 12.90 0.57 21.15
N GLU A 226 13.85 1.27 21.80
CA GLU A 226 13.60 2.54 22.50
C GLU A 226 13.35 3.74 21.57
N ARG A 227 13.64 3.61 20.27
CA ARG A 227 13.43 4.66 19.25
C ARG A 227 11.98 4.67 18.75
N PHE A 228 11.38 3.49 18.62
CA PHE A 228 10.03 3.33 18.09
C PHE A 228 8.99 3.95 19.01
N GLY A 229 8.15 4.84 18.47
CA GLY A 229 7.18 5.64 19.22
C GLY A 229 7.79 6.80 20.01
N ASN A 230 9.09 7.06 19.83
CA ASN A 230 9.80 8.21 20.38
C ASN A 230 10.19 9.17 19.25
N ASP A 231 11.30 8.90 18.58
CA ASP A 231 11.78 9.68 17.43
C ASP A 231 11.66 8.91 16.10
N TRP A 232 11.30 7.62 16.14
CA TRP A 232 10.88 6.83 14.97
C TRP A 232 9.39 6.50 15.07
N ILE A 233 8.57 7.06 14.18
CA ILE A 233 7.12 6.83 14.15
C ILE A 233 6.78 5.94 12.96
N VAL A 234 6.26 4.74 13.26
CA VAL A 234 5.97 3.69 12.26
C VAL A 234 4.49 3.67 11.90
N PHE A 235 4.19 3.56 10.61
CA PHE A 235 2.84 3.40 10.09
C PHE A 235 2.59 1.98 9.55
N PRO A 236 1.37 1.46 9.67
CA PRO A 236 1.07 0.12 9.17
C PRO A 236 1.00 0.12 7.64
N ASN A 237 1.77 -0.76 7.01
CA ASN A 237 1.61 -1.14 5.62
C ASN A 237 1.51 -2.67 5.50
N ALA A 238 0.32 -3.14 5.14
CA ALA A 238 0.03 -4.57 4.94
C ALA A 238 0.03 -4.99 3.46
N THR A 239 0.57 -4.16 2.56
CA THR A 239 0.41 -4.33 1.11
C THR A 239 1.70 -4.72 0.40
N TYR A 240 2.85 -4.26 0.88
CA TYR A 240 4.18 -4.64 0.39
C TYR A 240 5.23 -4.40 1.47
N GLY A 241 6.44 -4.92 1.25
CA GLY A 241 7.59 -4.74 2.13
C GLY A 241 8.51 -5.95 2.06
N ALA A 242 9.66 -5.90 2.74
CA ALA A 242 10.61 -7.02 2.77
C ALA A 242 10.00 -8.34 3.32
N TRP A 243 8.91 -8.23 4.08
CA TRP A 243 8.17 -9.34 4.66
C TRP A 243 7.21 -10.05 3.69
N SER A 244 6.95 -9.51 2.49
CA SER A 244 5.87 -10.00 1.62
C SER A 244 6.08 -11.45 1.12
N GLU A 245 7.33 -11.87 0.99
CA GLU A 245 7.72 -13.22 0.54
C GLU A 245 8.14 -14.14 1.69
N ALA A 246 7.91 -13.75 2.94
CA ALA A 246 8.28 -14.54 4.12
C ALA A 246 7.45 -15.84 4.19
N GLU A 247 8.10 -16.94 4.59
CA GLU A 247 7.36 -18.16 4.93
C GLU A 247 6.57 -17.96 6.23
N LEU A 248 5.35 -18.49 6.27
CA LEU A 248 4.48 -18.42 7.45
C LEU A 248 4.67 -19.67 8.32
N ASP A 249 4.80 -19.46 9.63
CA ASP A 249 4.82 -20.55 10.61
C ASP A 249 3.41 -21.08 10.87
N ALA A 250 3.22 -22.39 10.71
CA ALA A 250 1.95 -23.06 10.99
C ALA A 250 1.90 -23.61 12.42
N TRP A 251 0.70 -23.63 13.00
CA TRP A 251 0.45 -24.44 14.19
C TRP A 251 0.38 -25.92 13.80
N GLU A 252 1.39 -26.70 14.22
CA GLU A 252 1.54 -28.13 13.92
C GLU A 252 0.57 -29.02 14.72
N ALA A 253 -0.74 -28.82 14.51
CA ALA A 253 -1.80 -29.65 15.05
C ALA A 253 -2.68 -30.20 13.92
N PRO A 254 -3.37 -31.33 14.14
CA PRO A 254 -4.38 -31.80 13.19
C PRO A 254 -5.45 -30.74 12.96
N HIS A 255 -5.90 -30.61 11.72
CA HIS A 255 -7.03 -29.75 11.38
C HIS A 255 -8.33 -30.37 11.93
N GLU A 256 -8.84 -29.80 13.01
CA GLU A 256 -10.10 -30.20 13.66
C GLU A 256 -11.14 -29.09 13.49
N VAL A 257 -12.38 -29.46 13.14
CA VAL A 257 -13.53 -28.55 13.01
C VAL A 257 -14.65 -29.10 13.88
N GLU A 258 -15.23 -28.26 14.75
CA GLU A 258 -16.39 -28.60 15.59
C GLU A 258 -17.73 -28.41 14.87
#